data_AF-A0A1D2WS51-F1
#
_entry.id   AF-A0A1D2WS51-F1
#
_cell.length_a   1.000
_cell.length_b   1.000
_cell.length_c   1.000
_cell.angle_alpha   90.00
_cell.angle_beta   90.00
_cell.angle_gamma   90.00
#
_symmetry.space_group_name_H-M   'P 1'
#
loop_
_entity.id
_entity.type
_entity.pdbx_description
1 polymer ?
#
loop_
_entity_poly.entity_id
_entity_poly.type
_entity_poly.pdbx_seq_one_letter_code
_entity_poly.pdbx_strand_id
1 'polypeptide(L)'
;MSSLDNAKLKELMKIEPESMSKEEYESFVSEFKNAQLLLPVEIYSKTQSDEINEPLSFKPVTIEENGCKCIPLFTDNEELKKDNPPVSVIAIFMKDLKDMLEDSSEIDEIMINPSSKDTVCIDLDSFFDLFEVRNNPNDWIFEKAMPLNQEIRVYYRELEPFMKKQAVDGVYSSPDPLKASVNMHFDDNIPYLNVLILPKDTRTVYLGGMMDPEMSCDILLAPETEFEFVSQEDEHTMIWKCVNQKFYD
;
A
#
# COMPACT_ATOMS: atom_id res chain seq x y z
N MET A 1 7.15 -12.47 -29.49
CA MET A 1 7.31 -11.95 -28.12
C MET A 1 6.37 -10.76 -28.01
N SER A 2 5.38 -10.81 -27.11
CA SER A 2 4.54 -9.65 -26.84
C SER A 2 5.44 -8.49 -26.42
N SER A 3 5.27 -7.32 -27.04
CA SER A 3 5.98 -6.12 -26.61
C SER A 3 5.55 -5.80 -25.18
N LEU A 4 6.50 -5.69 -24.25
CA LEU A 4 6.23 -5.11 -22.94
C LEU A 4 5.67 -3.70 -23.14
N ASP A 5 4.55 -3.40 -22.49
CA ASP A 5 3.95 -2.07 -22.55
C ASP A 5 4.30 -1.29 -21.29
N ASN A 6 5.43 -0.58 -21.37
CA ASN A 6 5.91 0.31 -20.31
C ASN A 6 5.90 1.78 -20.77
N ALA A 7 5.11 2.12 -21.81
CA ALA A 7 5.18 3.45 -22.44
C ALA A 7 4.87 4.58 -21.46
N LYS A 8 3.84 4.41 -20.62
CA LYS A 8 3.45 5.40 -19.62
C LYS A 8 4.47 5.52 -18.50
N LEU A 9 5.00 4.40 -18.01
CA LEU A 9 6.10 4.40 -17.05
C LEU A 9 7.31 5.16 -17.60
N LYS A 10 7.70 4.91 -18.86
CA LYS A 10 8.81 5.61 -19.51
C LYS A 10 8.61 7.12 -19.63
N GLU A 11 7.39 7.60 -19.86
CA GLU A 11 7.13 9.04 -19.86
C GLU A 11 7.26 9.64 -18.45
N LEU A 12 6.76 8.94 -17.43
CA LEU A 12 6.84 9.39 -16.03
C LEU A 12 8.28 9.40 -15.51
N MET A 13 9.12 8.44 -15.94
CA MET A 13 10.54 8.39 -15.59
C MET A 13 11.36 9.59 -16.10
N LYS A 14 10.85 10.36 -17.08
CA LYS A 14 11.53 11.58 -17.57
C LYS A 14 11.28 12.80 -16.69
N ILE A 15 10.35 12.71 -15.75
CA ILE A 15 9.99 13.80 -14.85
C ILE A 15 10.85 13.68 -13.60
N GLU A 16 11.59 14.73 -13.28
CA GLU A 16 12.38 14.78 -12.04
C GLU A 16 11.46 14.61 -10.83
N PRO A 17 11.83 13.78 -9.83
CA PRO A 17 10.99 13.53 -8.65
C PRO A 17 10.52 14.80 -7.93
N GLU A 18 11.39 15.82 -7.83
CA GLU A 18 11.08 17.10 -7.18
C GLU A 18 10.08 17.96 -7.97
N SER A 19 9.91 17.69 -9.26
CA SER A 19 9.01 18.42 -10.16
C SER A 19 7.68 17.70 -10.38
N MET A 20 7.54 16.49 -9.82
CA MET A 20 6.37 15.65 -10.02
C MET A 20 5.21 16.16 -9.17
N SER A 21 4.04 16.36 -9.80
CA SER A 21 2.80 16.62 -9.07
C SER A 21 2.36 15.37 -8.31
N LYS A 22 1.45 15.54 -7.34
CA LYS A 22 0.87 14.43 -6.59
C LYS A 22 0.23 13.37 -7.49
N GLU A 23 -0.51 13.81 -8.51
CA GLU A 23 -1.18 12.92 -9.47
C GLU A 23 -0.18 12.15 -10.35
N GLU A 24 0.90 12.81 -10.78
CA GLU A 24 1.97 12.16 -11.55
C GLU A 24 2.73 11.14 -10.69
N TYR A 25 2.95 11.43 -9.41
CA TYR A 25 3.57 10.51 -8.47
C TYR A 25 2.71 9.28 -8.21
N GLU A 26 1.42 9.48 -7.92
CA GLU A 26 0.48 8.36 -7.75
C GLU A 26 0.37 7.52 -9.03
N SER A 27 0.39 8.17 -10.20
CA SER A 27 0.45 7.47 -11.48
C SER A 27 1.77 6.71 -11.65
N PHE A 28 2.92 7.29 -11.30
CA PHE A 28 4.22 6.62 -11.39
C PHE A 28 4.24 5.36 -10.53
N VAL A 29 3.82 5.47 -9.26
CA VAL A 29 3.74 4.32 -8.35
C VAL A 29 2.82 3.24 -8.90
N SER A 30 1.65 3.61 -9.43
CA SER A 30 0.71 2.66 -10.02
C SER A 30 1.30 1.95 -11.25
N GLU A 31 1.90 2.69 -12.19
CA GLU A 31 2.53 2.10 -13.37
C GLU A 31 3.72 1.22 -12.99
N PHE A 32 4.56 1.68 -12.05
CA PHE A 32 5.71 0.94 -11.55
C PHE A 32 5.31 -0.39 -10.92
N LYS A 33 4.33 -0.40 -10.01
CA LYS A 33 3.88 -1.64 -9.34
C LYS A 33 3.33 -2.69 -10.29
N ASN A 34 2.69 -2.24 -11.37
CA ASN A 34 2.08 -3.12 -12.38
C ASN A 34 3.01 -3.41 -13.56
N ALA A 35 4.20 -2.83 -13.60
CA ALA A 35 5.12 -2.99 -14.71
C ALA A 35 5.62 -4.42 -14.84
N GLN A 36 5.87 -4.81 -16.08
CA GLN A 36 6.63 -6.00 -16.42
C GLN A 36 7.94 -5.54 -17.07
N LEU A 37 9.06 -5.79 -16.40
CA LEU A 37 10.38 -5.34 -16.83
C LEU A 37 11.25 -6.53 -17.23
N LEU A 38 12.27 -6.26 -18.04
CA LEU A 38 13.28 -7.23 -18.41
C LEU A 38 14.33 -7.29 -17.30
N LEU A 39 14.53 -8.49 -16.76
CA LEU A 39 15.53 -8.81 -15.76
C LEU A 39 16.61 -9.69 -16.39
N PRO A 40 17.87 -9.25 -16.45
CA PRO A 40 18.98 -10.12 -16.81
C PRO A 40 19.24 -11.16 -15.72
N VAL A 41 19.42 -12.41 -16.13
CA VAL A 41 19.60 -13.55 -15.23
C VAL A 41 20.69 -14.51 -15.72
N GLU A 42 21.43 -15.07 -14.77
CA GLU A 42 22.31 -16.20 -15.01
C GLU A 42 21.52 -17.50 -14.81
N ILE A 43 21.43 -18.31 -15.86
CA ILE A 43 20.82 -19.64 -15.80
C ILE A 43 21.90 -20.64 -15.45
N TYR A 44 21.66 -21.46 -14.42
CA TYR A 44 22.55 -22.54 -14.03
C TYR A 44 21.81 -23.86 -13.87
N SER A 45 22.44 -24.92 -14.35
CA SER A 45 22.06 -26.30 -14.03
C SER A 45 22.77 -26.69 -12.74
N LYS A 46 22.05 -27.27 -11.77
CA LYS A 46 22.65 -27.70 -10.49
C LYS A 46 23.60 -28.90 -10.66
N THR A 47 23.62 -29.58 -11.80
CA THR A 47 24.52 -30.74 -12.05
C THR A 47 24.94 -30.90 -13.52
N GLN A 48 26.14 -31.46 -13.73
CA GLN A 48 26.65 -31.99 -15.01
C GLN A 48 26.17 -33.43 -15.27
N SER A 49 25.04 -33.86 -14.69
CA SER A 49 24.49 -35.20 -14.92
C SER A 49 23.35 -35.15 -15.92
N ASP A 50 23.37 -36.07 -16.89
CA ASP A 50 22.40 -36.26 -17.98
C ASP A 50 20.96 -36.64 -17.54
N GLU A 51 20.51 -36.23 -16.36
CA GLU A 51 19.13 -36.43 -15.90
C GLU A 51 18.27 -35.23 -16.34
N ILE A 52 17.49 -35.45 -17.40
CA ILE A 52 16.73 -34.46 -18.19
C ILE A 52 15.56 -33.79 -17.43
N ASN A 53 15.40 -34.01 -16.12
CA ASN A 53 14.17 -33.67 -15.39
C ASN A 53 14.33 -32.71 -14.18
N GLU A 54 15.49 -32.08 -13.95
CA GLU A 54 15.59 -31.05 -12.91
C GLU A 54 15.17 -29.65 -13.41
N PRO A 55 14.44 -28.86 -12.61
CA PRO A 55 14.04 -27.51 -12.98
C PRO A 55 15.24 -26.58 -13.10
N LEU A 56 15.36 -25.91 -14.25
CA LEU A 56 16.34 -24.85 -14.48
C LEU A 56 16.20 -23.78 -13.39
N SER A 57 17.31 -23.47 -12.72
CA SER A 57 17.39 -22.39 -11.74
C SER A 57 18.02 -21.17 -12.38
N PHE A 58 17.60 -19.98 -11.96
CA PHE A 58 18.21 -18.73 -12.38
C PHE A 58 18.51 -17.84 -11.18
N LYS A 59 19.47 -16.93 -11.35
CA LYS A 59 19.80 -15.89 -10.37
C LYS A 59 19.81 -14.54 -11.10
N PRO A 60 19.24 -13.47 -10.51
CA PRO A 60 19.38 -12.11 -11.04
C PRO A 60 20.85 -11.73 -11.20
N VAL A 61 21.18 -11.10 -12.31
CA VAL A 61 22.47 -10.39 -12.44
C VAL A 61 22.43 -9.18 -11.53
N THR A 62 23.57 -8.87 -10.92
CA THR A 62 23.75 -7.68 -10.08
C THR A 62 24.87 -6.83 -10.65
N ILE A 63 24.70 -5.52 -10.64
CA ILE A 63 25.74 -4.55 -10.96
C ILE A 63 26.19 -3.83 -9.69
N GLU A 64 27.37 -3.24 -9.70
CA GLU A 64 27.87 -2.41 -8.59
C GLU A 64 28.03 -0.99 -9.11
N GLU A 65 27.25 -0.06 -8.56
CA GLU A 65 27.27 1.36 -8.91
C GLU A 65 27.48 2.16 -7.62
N ASN A 66 28.51 3.01 -7.56
CA ASN A 66 28.85 3.82 -6.37
C ASN A 66 28.99 3.02 -5.05
N GLY A 67 29.37 1.73 -5.14
CA GLY A 67 29.50 0.83 -3.98
C GLY A 67 28.17 0.25 -3.49
N CYS A 68 27.07 0.48 -4.21
CA CYS A 68 25.77 -0.14 -3.98
C CYS A 68 25.59 -1.28 -4.98
N LYS A 69 25.14 -2.44 -4.49
CA LYS A 69 24.85 -3.60 -5.32
C LYS A 69 23.40 -3.54 -5.79
N CYS A 70 23.22 -3.31 -7.08
CA CYS A 70 21.92 -3.02 -7.67
C CYS A 70 21.46 -4.17 -8.58
N ILE A 71 20.14 -4.35 -8.67
CA ILE A 71 19.52 -5.17 -9.71
C ILE A 71 19.13 -4.29 -10.90
N PRO A 72 19.74 -4.50 -12.08
CA PRO A 72 19.37 -3.77 -13.28
C PRO A 72 18.08 -4.33 -13.89
N LEU A 73 17.14 -3.45 -14.21
CA LEU A 73 15.89 -3.77 -14.90
C LEU A 73 15.74 -2.90 -16.14
N PHE A 74 15.06 -3.41 -17.16
CA PHE A 74 14.89 -2.68 -18.42
C PHE A 74 13.44 -2.63 -18.86
N THR A 75 13.01 -1.43 -19.24
CA THR A 75 11.65 -1.18 -19.74
C THR A 75 11.38 -1.82 -21.10
N ASP A 76 12.42 -2.00 -21.92
CA ASP A 76 12.34 -2.63 -23.23
C ASP A 76 13.71 -3.13 -23.73
N ASN A 77 13.71 -3.78 -24.90
CA ASN A 77 14.92 -4.33 -25.53
C ASN A 77 15.90 -3.25 -26.02
N GLU A 78 15.44 -2.03 -26.30
CA GLU A 78 16.31 -0.97 -26.79
C GLU A 78 17.17 -0.43 -25.64
N GLU A 79 16.60 -0.27 -24.45
CA GLU A 79 17.35 0.04 -23.23
C GLU A 79 18.32 -1.09 -22.86
N LEU A 80 17.85 -2.35 -22.85
CA LEU A 80 18.67 -3.53 -22.57
C LEU A 80 19.92 -3.64 -23.48
N LYS A 81 19.78 -3.35 -24.78
CA LYS A 81 20.88 -3.45 -25.74
C LYS A 81 22.00 -2.45 -25.48
N LYS A 82 21.72 -1.32 -24.82
CA LYS A 82 22.75 -0.31 -24.51
C LYS A 82 23.80 -0.86 -23.55
N ASP A 83 23.35 -1.69 -22.60
CA ASP A 83 24.19 -2.31 -21.58
C ASP A 83 24.83 -3.63 -22.05
N ASN A 84 24.36 -4.19 -23.17
CA ASN A 84 24.82 -5.43 -23.78
C ASN A 84 25.09 -6.55 -22.75
N PRO A 85 24.12 -6.89 -21.89
CA PRO A 85 24.35 -7.83 -20.81
C PRO A 85 24.68 -9.23 -21.36
N PRO A 86 25.74 -9.90 -20.88
CA PRO A 86 26.22 -11.18 -21.43
C PRO A 86 25.36 -12.39 -21.03
N VAL A 87 24.08 -12.19 -20.70
CA VAL A 87 23.26 -13.17 -19.97
C VAL A 87 21.87 -13.38 -20.59
N SER A 88 21.15 -14.39 -20.08
CA SER A 88 19.75 -14.62 -20.44
C SER A 88 18.87 -13.53 -19.83
N VAL A 89 17.68 -13.31 -20.40
CA VAL A 89 16.77 -12.27 -19.95
C VAL A 89 15.39 -12.85 -19.79
N ILE A 90 14.73 -12.54 -18.67
CA ILE A 90 13.34 -12.89 -18.42
C ILE A 90 12.51 -11.62 -18.29
N ALA A 91 11.22 -11.70 -18.60
CA ALA A 91 10.26 -10.66 -18.26
C ALA A 91 9.67 -10.98 -16.89
N ILE A 92 9.77 -10.07 -15.93
CA ILE A 92 9.31 -10.24 -14.55
C ILE A 92 8.35 -9.12 -14.17
N PHE A 93 7.24 -9.45 -13.50
CA PHE A 93 6.41 -8.44 -12.88
C PHE A 93 7.10 -7.90 -11.64
N MET A 94 6.96 -6.59 -11.37
CA MET A 94 7.61 -5.99 -10.21
C MET A 94 7.18 -6.63 -8.88
N LYS A 95 5.93 -7.11 -8.80
CA LYS A 95 5.46 -7.89 -7.64
C LYS A 95 6.20 -9.22 -7.47
N ASP A 96 6.41 -9.97 -8.55
CA ASP A 96 7.14 -11.24 -8.49
C ASP A 96 8.63 -11.01 -8.16
N LEU A 97 9.18 -9.88 -8.63
CA LEU A 97 10.53 -9.45 -8.24
C LEU A 97 10.61 -9.16 -6.74
N LYS A 98 9.63 -8.49 -6.16
CA LYS A 98 9.54 -8.25 -4.71
C LYS A 98 9.58 -9.55 -3.93
N ASP A 99 8.74 -10.52 -4.28
CA ASP A 99 8.70 -11.82 -3.62
C ASP A 99 10.03 -12.59 -3.77
N MET A 100 10.73 -12.44 -4.91
CA MET A 100 12.04 -13.05 -5.12
C MET A 100 13.16 -12.42 -4.26
N LEU A 101 13.03 -11.15 -3.89
CA LEU A 101 14.06 -10.39 -3.17
C LEU A 101 13.84 -10.33 -1.65
N GLU A 102 12.69 -10.78 -1.15
CA GLU A 102 12.28 -10.65 0.26
C GLU A 102 13.30 -11.24 1.26
N ASP A 103 14.07 -12.26 0.85
CA ASP A 103 15.13 -12.90 1.66
C ASP A 103 16.56 -12.48 1.28
N SER A 104 16.73 -11.51 0.38
CA SER A 104 18.03 -11.17 -0.21
C SER A 104 18.74 -10.04 0.54
N SER A 105 19.65 -10.39 1.46
CA SER A 105 20.44 -9.40 2.23
C SER A 105 21.62 -8.77 1.47
N GLU A 106 21.84 -9.10 0.19
CA GLU A 106 23.00 -8.65 -0.57
C GLU A 106 22.69 -7.62 -1.66
N ILE A 107 21.44 -7.16 -1.75
CA ILE A 107 20.99 -6.19 -2.76
C ILE A 107 20.62 -4.92 -2.03
N ASP A 108 21.16 -3.80 -2.49
CA ASP A 108 20.92 -2.49 -1.89
C ASP A 108 19.80 -1.74 -2.63
N GLU A 109 19.75 -1.87 -3.97
CA GLU A 109 18.86 -1.05 -4.80
C GLU A 109 18.36 -1.78 -6.06
N ILE A 110 17.27 -1.26 -6.62
CA ILE A 110 16.79 -1.57 -7.97
C ILE A 110 17.06 -0.38 -8.87
N MET A 111 17.62 -0.64 -10.06
CA MET A 111 17.95 0.39 -11.04
C MET A 111 17.27 0.10 -12.38
N ILE A 112 16.38 0.99 -12.81
CA ILE A 112 15.66 0.86 -14.09
C ILE A 112 16.36 1.67 -15.17
N ASN A 113 16.67 1.00 -16.28
CA ASN A 113 17.41 1.50 -17.44
C ASN A 113 18.74 2.17 -17.04
N PRO A 114 19.71 1.46 -16.41
CA PRO A 114 20.94 2.04 -15.86
C PRO A 114 21.71 3.00 -16.78
N SER A 115 21.84 2.67 -18.06
CA SER A 115 22.51 3.49 -19.07
C SER A 115 21.67 4.64 -19.66
N SER A 116 20.47 4.87 -19.13
CA SER A 116 19.61 5.98 -19.56
C SER A 116 19.98 7.27 -18.83
N LYS A 117 19.55 8.40 -19.40
CA LYS A 117 19.52 9.68 -18.68
C LYS A 117 18.32 9.78 -17.73
N ASP A 118 17.30 8.96 -17.99
CA ASP A 118 16.04 8.90 -17.26
C ASP A 118 16.06 7.67 -16.31
N THR A 119 17.24 7.34 -15.77
CA THR A 119 17.44 6.21 -14.86
C THR A 119 16.69 6.45 -13.57
N VAL A 120 16.01 5.41 -13.08
CA VAL A 120 15.36 5.43 -11.77
C VAL A 120 16.07 4.46 -10.85
N CYS A 121 16.55 4.97 -9.72
CA CYS A 121 17.12 4.18 -8.63
C CYS A 121 16.14 4.20 -7.45
N ILE A 122 15.86 3.03 -6.89
CA ILE A 122 14.99 2.87 -5.73
C ILE A 122 15.72 1.94 -4.77
N ASP A 123 15.98 2.41 -3.56
CA ASP A 123 16.54 1.56 -2.50
C ASP A 123 15.60 0.39 -2.18
N LEU A 124 16.17 -0.73 -1.76
CA LEU A 124 15.41 -1.96 -1.61
C LEU A 124 14.30 -1.83 -0.54
N ASP A 125 14.55 -1.06 0.53
CA ASP A 125 13.55 -0.77 1.56
C ASP A 125 12.36 0.00 0.96
N SER A 126 12.61 1.12 0.27
CA SER A 126 11.57 1.87 -0.42
C SER A 126 10.86 1.05 -1.47
N PHE A 127 11.57 0.15 -2.18
CA PHE A 127 10.94 -0.76 -3.11
C PHE A 127 9.95 -1.68 -2.40
N PHE A 128 10.30 -2.27 -1.26
CA PHE A 128 9.38 -3.08 -0.48
C PHE A 128 8.18 -2.27 0.01
N ASP A 129 8.40 -1.05 0.53
CA ASP A 129 7.35 -0.13 0.97
C ASP A 129 6.33 0.21 -0.14
N LEU A 130 6.76 0.21 -1.41
CA LEU A 130 5.83 0.39 -2.54
C LEU A 130 4.87 -0.79 -2.71
N PHE A 131 5.27 -2.02 -2.36
CA PHE A 131 4.44 -3.23 -2.47
C PHE A 131 3.77 -3.63 -1.17
N GLU A 132 4.20 -3.08 -0.04
CA GLU A 132 3.34 -3.01 1.11
C GLU A 132 2.01 -2.41 0.62
N VAL A 133 0.96 -3.24 0.68
CA VAL A 133 -0.38 -2.70 0.71
C VAL A 133 -0.31 -1.62 1.78
N ARG A 134 -0.99 -0.48 1.62
CA ARG A 134 -1.37 0.31 2.80
C ARG A 134 -2.36 -0.52 3.63
N ASN A 135 -1.98 -1.73 4.02
CA ASN A 135 -2.39 -2.33 5.24
C ASN A 135 -1.74 -1.42 6.26
N ASN A 136 -2.54 -0.58 6.88
CA ASN A 136 -2.08 0.17 8.04
C ASN A 136 -1.36 -0.87 8.92
N PRO A 137 -0.17 -0.65 9.49
CA PRO A 137 0.49 -1.65 10.36
C PRO A 137 -0.37 -2.09 11.56
N ASN A 138 -1.54 -1.48 11.74
CA ASN A 138 -2.61 -1.86 12.65
C ASN A 138 -3.66 -2.81 12.05
N ASP A 139 -3.64 -3.19 10.78
CA ASP A 139 -4.77 -3.90 10.15
C ASP A 139 -4.92 -5.34 10.64
N TRP A 140 -3.83 -5.96 11.09
CA TRP A 140 -3.88 -7.24 11.83
C TRP A 140 -4.75 -7.14 13.10
N ILE A 141 -4.92 -5.95 13.69
CA ILE A 141 -5.78 -5.75 14.86
C ILE A 141 -7.24 -5.96 14.50
N PHE A 142 -7.63 -5.64 13.25
CA PHE A 142 -9.00 -5.78 12.77
C PHE A 142 -9.35 -7.23 12.46
N GLU A 143 -8.38 -8.12 12.19
CA GLU A 143 -8.62 -9.57 12.14
C GLU A 143 -9.16 -10.13 13.45
N LYS A 144 -8.85 -9.48 14.58
CA LYS A 144 -9.32 -9.85 15.93
C LYS A 144 -10.61 -9.14 16.34
N ALA A 145 -11.20 -8.34 15.45
CA ALA A 145 -12.42 -7.60 15.74
C ALA A 145 -13.58 -8.54 16.01
N MET A 146 -14.28 -8.29 17.12
CA MET A 146 -15.42 -9.09 17.53
C MET A 146 -16.72 -8.42 17.04
N PRO A 147 -17.68 -9.21 16.53
CA PRO A 147 -19.00 -8.68 16.19
C PRO A 147 -19.73 -8.26 17.47
N LEU A 148 -20.41 -7.12 17.40
CA LEU A 148 -21.26 -6.63 18.48
C LEU A 148 -22.48 -7.53 18.67
N ASN A 149 -22.83 -7.81 19.92
CA ASN A 149 -23.99 -8.62 20.26
C ASN A 149 -25.31 -7.83 20.27
N GLN A 150 -25.24 -6.50 20.25
CA GLN A 150 -26.35 -5.56 20.24
C GLN A 150 -25.95 -4.26 19.55
N GLU A 151 -26.93 -3.44 19.18
CA GLU A 151 -26.66 -2.08 18.71
C GLU A 151 -26.07 -1.24 19.84
N ILE A 152 -25.01 -0.49 19.53
CA ILE A 152 -24.39 0.47 20.46
C ILE A 152 -24.22 1.83 19.78
N ARG A 153 -23.97 2.85 20.60
CA ARG A 153 -23.55 4.17 20.14
C ARG A 153 -22.12 4.40 20.59
N VAL A 154 -21.29 4.87 19.66
CA VAL A 154 -19.95 5.35 19.94
C VAL A 154 -19.82 6.78 19.42
N TYR A 155 -18.81 7.48 19.90
CA TYR A 155 -18.62 8.90 19.70
C TYR A 155 -17.30 9.11 18.96
N TYR A 156 -17.32 9.98 17.96
CA TYR A 156 -16.17 10.41 17.19
C TYR A 156 -16.10 11.94 17.17
N ARG A 157 -14.90 12.50 17.33
CA ARG A 157 -14.67 13.94 17.50
C ARG A 157 -13.84 14.49 16.35
N GLU A 158 -14.22 15.66 15.84
CA GLU A 158 -13.50 16.34 14.76
C GLU A 158 -13.36 17.85 15.00
N LEU A 159 -12.24 18.45 14.56
CA LEU A 159 -12.03 19.90 14.65
C LEU A 159 -12.91 20.68 13.65
N GLU A 160 -13.22 20.04 12.52
CA GLU A 160 -14.18 20.51 11.52
C GLU A 160 -15.09 19.32 11.15
N PRO A 161 -16.31 19.53 10.60
CA PRO A 161 -17.23 18.43 10.32
C PRO A 161 -16.82 17.68 9.03
N PHE A 162 -15.65 17.03 9.02
CA PHE A 162 -15.08 16.38 7.84
C PHE A 162 -15.93 15.23 7.36
N MET A 163 -16.43 14.37 8.26
CA MET A 163 -17.37 13.29 7.87
C MET A 163 -18.52 13.84 7.03
N LYS A 164 -19.10 14.98 7.44
CA LYS A 164 -20.20 15.63 6.72
C LYS A 164 -19.76 16.27 5.40
N LYS A 165 -18.58 16.91 5.36
CA LYS A 165 -18.05 17.55 4.15
C LYS A 165 -17.61 16.55 3.08
N GLN A 166 -17.13 15.38 3.50
CA GLN A 166 -16.56 14.35 2.62
C GLN A 166 -17.55 13.25 2.24
N ALA A 167 -18.73 13.19 2.85
CA ALA A 167 -19.76 12.24 2.49
C ALA A 167 -20.20 12.41 1.02
N VAL A 168 -20.20 11.30 0.28
CA VAL A 168 -20.71 11.22 -1.09
C VAL A 168 -22.09 10.57 -1.04
N ASP A 169 -23.10 11.26 -1.57
CA ASP A 169 -24.50 10.82 -1.51
C ASP A 169 -24.99 10.49 -0.09
N GLY A 170 -24.48 11.21 0.91
CA GLY A 170 -24.83 11.01 2.32
C GLY A 170 -24.09 9.86 3.00
N VAL A 171 -23.18 9.18 2.31
CA VAL A 171 -22.35 8.10 2.87
C VAL A 171 -20.91 8.58 3.02
N TYR A 172 -20.37 8.46 4.22
CA TYR A 172 -18.97 8.69 4.52
C TYR A 172 -18.21 7.37 4.63
N SER A 173 -16.98 7.34 4.11
CA SER A 173 -16.04 6.25 4.30
C SER A 173 -14.62 6.82 4.34
N SER A 174 -13.76 6.23 5.15
CA SER A 174 -12.36 6.65 5.32
C SER A 174 -11.43 5.49 4.99
N PRO A 175 -10.34 5.70 4.22
CA PRO A 175 -9.32 4.68 4.04
C PRO A 175 -8.54 4.39 5.33
N ASP A 176 -8.62 5.27 6.32
CA ASP A 176 -7.98 5.11 7.63
C ASP A 176 -8.97 4.62 8.69
N PRO A 177 -8.52 3.83 9.68
CA PRO A 177 -9.36 3.41 10.80
C PRO A 177 -9.92 4.59 11.59
N LEU A 178 -11.19 4.51 12.00
CA LEU A 178 -11.77 5.51 12.89
C LEU A 178 -11.52 5.16 14.36
N LYS A 179 -11.04 6.15 15.11
CA LYS A 179 -10.86 6.12 16.56
C LYS A 179 -12.10 6.69 17.23
N ALA A 180 -12.85 5.87 17.95
CA ALA A 180 -14.08 6.27 18.62
C ALA A 180 -14.03 5.90 20.11
N SER A 181 -15.00 6.39 20.87
CA SER A 181 -15.17 6.01 22.27
C SER A 181 -16.62 5.68 22.61
N VAL A 182 -16.84 4.80 23.58
CA VAL A 182 -18.15 4.63 24.22
C VAL A 182 -18.49 5.77 25.19
N ASN A 183 -17.54 6.64 25.52
CA ASN A 183 -17.71 7.81 26.37
C ASN A 183 -17.93 9.08 25.53
N MET A 184 -19.10 9.73 25.64
CA MET A 184 -19.41 10.96 24.88
C MET A 184 -18.54 12.17 25.24
N HIS A 185 -17.89 12.13 26.41
CA HIS A 185 -17.02 13.19 26.91
C HIS A 185 -15.54 12.95 26.58
N PHE A 186 -15.22 11.96 25.73
CA PHE A 186 -13.86 11.82 25.21
C PHE A 186 -13.53 13.03 24.31
N ASP A 187 -12.32 13.57 24.47
CA ASP A 187 -11.83 14.77 23.77
C ASP A 187 -12.86 15.89 23.68
N ASP A 188 -13.50 16.23 24.81
CA ASP A 188 -14.60 17.21 24.88
C ASP A 188 -14.20 18.64 24.50
N ASN A 189 -12.88 18.91 24.44
CA ASN A 189 -12.31 20.13 23.89
C ASN A 189 -12.44 20.23 22.35
N ILE A 190 -12.79 19.14 21.67
CA ILE A 190 -12.99 19.10 20.22
C ILE A 190 -14.48 19.38 19.88
N PRO A 191 -14.77 20.40 19.04
CA PRO A 191 -16.11 20.97 18.95
C PRO A 191 -17.15 20.08 18.28
N TYR A 192 -16.81 19.37 17.19
CA TYR A 192 -17.80 18.57 16.46
C TYR A 192 -17.88 17.15 17.01
N LEU A 193 -19.11 16.70 17.25
CA LEU A 193 -19.43 15.36 17.74
C LEU A 193 -20.21 14.58 16.68
N ASN A 194 -19.66 13.45 16.28
CA ASN A 194 -20.34 12.45 15.48
C ASN A 194 -20.80 11.31 16.39
N VAL A 195 -22.12 11.11 16.49
CA VAL A 195 -22.73 9.96 17.15
C VAL A 195 -22.86 8.84 16.11
N LEU A 196 -22.04 7.81 16.25
CA LEU A 196 -22.00 6.68 15.34
C LEU A 196 -22.86 5.54 15.92
N ILE A 197 -23.96 5.23 15.25
CA ILE A 197 -24.82 4.10 15.55
C ILE A 197 -24.21 2.87 14.89
N LEU A 198 -23.79 1.91 15.70
CA LEU A 198 -23.22 0.64 15.26
C LEU A 198 -24.26 -0.46 15.46
N PRO A 199 -24.87 -1.00 14.38
CA PRO A 199 -25.81 -2.10 14.48
C PRO A 199 -25.22 -3.35 15.14
N LYS A 200 -26.11 -4.26 15.54
CA LYS A 200 -25.70 -5.63 15.89
C LYS A 200 -24.89 -6.23 14.73
N ASP A 201 -23.90 -7.06 15.09
CA ASP A 201 -22.99 -7.78 14.19
C ASP A 201 -21.92 -6.90 13.52
N THR A 202 -21.95 -5.57 13.68
CA THR A 202 -20.82 -4.70 13.33
C THR A 202 -19.58 -5.13 14.12
N ARG A 203 -18.47 -5.34 13.43
CA ARG A 203 -17.18 -5.75 14.00
C ARG A 203 -16.41 -4.54 14.50
N THR A 204 -15.93 -4.61 15.72
CA THR A 204 -15.15 -3.54 16.36
C THR A 204 -13.97 -4.11 17.11
N VAL A 205 -12.91 -3.33 17.28
CA VAL A 205 -11.82 -3.65 18.19
C VAL A 205 -11.98 -2.81 19.43
N TYR A 206 -12.18 -3.46 20.57
CA TYR A 206 -12.22 -2.81 21.87
C TYR A 206 -10.81 -2.83 22.49
N LEU A 207 -10.26 -1.64 22.75
CA LEU A 207 -8.90 -1.46 23.30
C LEU A 207 -8.82 -1.59 24.83
N GLY A 208 -9.90 -2.07 25.46
CA GLY A 208 -10.14 -2.10 26.91
C GLY A 208 -8.89 -2.20 27.79
N GLY A 209 -8.67 -1.18 28.63
CA GLY A 209 -7.67 -1.21 29.69
C GLY A 209 -6.22 -0.95 29.25
N MET A 210 -5.89 -0.91 27.96
CA MET A 210 -4.65 -0.32 27.47
C MET A 210 -4.84 1.20 27.32
N MET A 211 -5.17 1.88 28.42
CA MET A 211 -5.01 3.33 28.45
C MET A 211 -3.53 3.60 28.68
N ASP A 212 -2.79 3.67 27.57
CA ASP A 212 -1.80 4.72 27.51
C ASP A 212 -2.51 6.01 27.97
N PRO A 213 -2.02 6.72 29.00
CA PRO A 213 -2.61 7.99 29.43
C PRO A 213 -2.71 9.03 28.29
N GLU A 214 -2.06 8.79 27.15
CA GLU A 214 -2.19 9.58 25.92
C GLU A 214 -3.28 9.10 24.93
N MET A 215 -3.85 7.89 25.10
CA MET A 215 -4.92 7.38 24.21
C MET A 215 -6.32 7.70 24.76
N SER A 216 -7.02 8.60 24.06
CA SER A 216 -8.38 9.06 24.41
C SER A 216 -9.52 8.17 23.87
N CYS A 217 -9.23 7.19 23.01
CA CYS A 217 -10.22 6.32 22.36
C CYS A 217 -10.19 4.89 22.91
N ASP A 218 -11.35 4.22 22.94
CA ASP A 218 -11.50 2.83 23.43
C ASP A 218 -12.07 1.87 22.38
N ILE A 219 -12.48 2.38 21.22
CA ILE A 219 -12.98 1.62 20.07
C ILE A 219 -12.19 2.01 18.82
N LEU A 220 -11.76 1.00 18.06
CA LEU A 220 -11.32 1.17 16.69
C LEU A 220 -12.33 0.53 15.73
N LEU A 221 -12.62 1.26 14.66
CA LEU A 221 -13.40 0.80 13.51
C LEU A 221 -12.46 0.62 12.33
N ALA A 222 -12.61 -0.49 11.61
CA ALA A 222 -11.75 -0.83 10.49
C ALA A 222 -11.78 0.23 9.38
N PRO A 223 -10.71 0.31 8.56
CA PRO A 223 -10.71 1.04 7.31
C PRO A 223 -11.97 0.75 6.48
N GLU A 224 -12.37 1.74 5.69
CA GLU A 224 -13.48 1.66 4.74
C GLU A 224 -14.85 1.31 5.37
N THR A 225 -14.99 1.44 6.69
CA THR A 225 -16.30 1.38 7.34
C THR A 225 -17.18 2.53 6.84
N GLU A 226 -18.36 2.19 6.34
CA GLU A 226 -19.29 3.14 5.72
C GLU A 226 -20.36 3.60 6.70
N PHE A 227 -20.54 4.92 6.75
CA PHE A 227 -21.50 5.60 7.62
C PHE A 227 -22.48 6.43 6.81
N GLU A 228 -23.76 6.09 6.89
CA GLU A 228 -24.85 6.89 6.31
C GLU A 228 -25.28 8.01 7.27
N PHE A 229 -25.41 9.22 6.75
CA PHE A 229 -25.92 10.37 7.49
C PHE A 229 -27.39 10.19 7.83
N VAL A 230 -27.73 10.29 9.12
CA VAL A 230 -29.12 10.13 9.60
C VAL A 230 -29.76 11.49 9.85
N SER A 231 -29.14 12.31 10.69
CA SER A 231 -29.68 13.61 11.10
C SER A 231 -28.61 14.48 11.75
N GLN A 232 -28.94 15.75 11.97
CA GLN A 232 -28.14 16.69 12.75
C GLN A 232 -28.98 17.14 13.95
N GLU A 233 -28.47 16.96 15.17
CA GLU A 233 -29.19 17.33 16.40
C GLU A 233 -29.04 18.83 16.70
N ASP A 234 -27.85 19.37 16.50
CA ASP A 234 -27.52 20.78 16.67
C ASP A 234 -26.39 21.19 15.70
N GLU A 235 -25.88 22.42 15.80
CA GLU A 235 -24.82 22.93 14.90
C GLU A 235 -23.55 22.07 14.87
N HIS A 236 -23.23 21.40 15.98
CA HIS A 236 -21.99 20.66 16.19
C HIS A 236 -22.17 19.15 16.36
N THR A 237 -23.41 18.65 16.46
CA THR A 237 -23.70 17.23 16.70
C THR A 237 -24.41 16.58 15.50
N MET A 238 -23.76 15.56 14.92
CA MET A 238 -24.26 14.79 13.78
C MET A 238 -24.49 13.33 14.15
N ILE A 239 -25.55 12.73 13.62
CA ILE A 239 -25.88 11.30 13.80
C ILE A 239 -25.61 10.55 12.50
N TRP A 240 -24.92 9.44 12.65
CA TRP A 240 -24.53 8.55 11.56
C TRP A 240 -24.88 7.11 11.90
N LYS A 241 -25.09 6.28 10.89
CA LYS A 241 -25.33 4.85 11.05
C LYS A 241 -24.33 4.05 10.22
N CYS A 242 -23.65 3.09 10.84
CA CYS A 242 -22.82 2.13 10.12
C CYS A 242 -23.73 1.29 9.21
N VAL A 243 -23.41 1.26 7.92
CA VAL A 243 -24.17 0.54 6.89
C VAL A 243 -23.36 -0.57 6.21
N ASN A 244 -22.03 -0.45 6.19
CA ASN A 244 -21.17 -1.50 5.66
C ASN A 244 -19.76 -1.48 6.28
N GLN A 245 -19.06 -2.62 6.22
CA GLN A 245 -17.65 -2.75 6.61
C GLN A 245 -16.87 -3.54 5.55
N LYS A 246 -16.53 -2.86 4.45
CA LYS A 246 -15.87 -3.46 3.27
C LYS A 246 -14.61 -4.25 3.60
N PHE A 247 -13.87 -3.83 4.62
CA PHE A 247 -12.70 -4.56 5.11
C PHE A 247 -12.96 -6.04 5.46
N TYR A 248 -14.20 -6.40 5.83
CA TYR A 248 -14.59 -7.76 6.21
C TYR A 248 -15.41 -8.52 5.17
N ASP A 249 -15.70 -7.89 4.02
CA ASP A 249 -16.50 -8.48 2.94
C ASP A 249 -15.69 -9.42 2.03
#